data_AF-A0A3Q3IPB3-F1
#
_entry.id   AF-A0A3Q3IPB3-F1
#
_cell.length_a   1.000
_cell.length_b   1.000
_cell.length_c   1.000
_cell.angle_alpha   90.00
_cell.angle_beta   90.00
_cell.angle_gamma   90.00
#
_symmetry.space_group_name_H-M   'P 1'
#
loop_
_entity.id
_entity.type
_entity.pdbx_description
1 polymer ?
#
loop_
_entity_poly.entity_id
_entity_poly.type
_entity_poly.pdbx_seq_one_letter_code
_entity_poly.pdbx_strand_id
1 'polypeptide(L)'
;MAINKSHSVSLMGTPDDLGNEDCLFCRIVNNQTDTEILLSDDELVCFRDTKPGATHHYLVVSRTHINNCKTLQADRIPLVERMEEMGRRILKKNKVSDLNDVRMGFHVPPFSSVPHLHLHALAPATTMNSRSQLRYGPQSCWFIPVSPTVTCLLSSKFSSK
;
A
#
# COMPACT_ATOMS: atom_id res chain seq x y z
N MET A 1 12.60 53.43 -3.38
CA MET A 1 13.50 52.26 -3.18
C MET A 1 13.62 52.10 -1.66
N ALA A 2 13.33 50.98 -1.01
CA ALA A 2 13.45 49.58 -1.40
C ALA A 2 12.26 48.74 -0.91
N ILE A 3 12.01 47.67 -1.68
CA ILE A 3 11.03 46.61 -1.48
C ILE A 3 11.61 45.55 -0.53
N ASN A 4 10.89 45.20 0.53
CA ASN A 4 11.22 44.06 1.39
C ASN A 4 11.12 42.76 0.58
N LYS A 5 12.26 42.13 0.27
CA LYS A 5 12.30 40.77 -0.24
C LYS A 5 12.25 39.80 0.93
N SER A 6 11.10 39.15 1.09
CA SER A 6 10.96 37.92 1.87
C SER A 6 11.88 36.86 1.27
N HIS A 7 12.82 36.38 2.08
CA HIS A 7 13.66 35.24 1.73
C HIS A 7 12.80 33.97 1.71
N SER A 8 12.60 33.42 0.52
CA SER A 8 12.15 32.06 0.30
C SER A 8 13.21 31.10 0.86
N VAL A 9 12.86 30.36 1.91
CA VAL A 9 13.65 29.23 2.39
C VAL A 9 13.38 28.06 1.44
N SER A 10 14.37 27.73 0.60
CA SER A 10 14.34 26.55 -0.24
C SER A 10 14.64 25.33 0.65
N LEU A 11 13.61 24.54 0.98
CA LEU A 11 13.78 23.25 1.64
C LEU A 11 14.41 22.27 0.66
N MET A 12 15.51 21.67 1.10
CA MET A 12 16.26 20.65 0.36
C MET A 12 15.48 19.33 0.49
N GLY A 13 14.84 18.89 -0.59
CA GLY A 13 14.11 17.62 -0.64
C GLY A 13 15.05 16.42 -0.47
N THR A 14 14.60 15.41 0.29
CA THR A 14 15.27 14.13 0.43
C THR A 14 15.15 13.29 -0.86
N PRO A 15 16.04 12.31 -1.11
CA PRO A 15 16.07 11.53 -2.36
C PRO A 15 14.78 10.76 -2.67
N ASP A 16 13.94 10.58 -1.65
CA ASP A 16 12.63 9.92 -1.67
C ASP A 16 11.50 10.75 -2.33
N ASP A 17 11.73 12.03 -2.65
CA ASP A 17 10.70 12.93 -3.24
C ASP A 17 10.71 12.97 -4.78
N LEU A 18 11.67 12.30 -5.44
CA LEU A 18 11.83 12.34 -6.91
C LEU A 18 10.91 11.37 -7.69
N GLY A 19 9.97 10.69 -7.03
CA GLY A 19 9.00 9.75 -7.63
C GLY A 19 7.55 10.26 -7.69
N ASN A 20 7.32 11.53 -7.39
CA ASN A 20 6.02 12.02 -6.91
C ASN A 20 5.03 12.42 -8.03
N GLU A 21 5.47 13.07 -9.11
CA GLU A 21 4.53 13.72 -10.05
C GLU A 21 3.81 12.75 -11.02
N ASP A 22 4.49 11.69 -11.45
CA ASP A 22 3.93 10.71 -12.40
C ASP A 22 3.28 9.49 -11.71
N CYS A 23 3.37 9.39 -10.39
CA CYS A 23 2.81 8.27 -9.66
C CYS A 23 1.27 8.38 -9.55
N LEU A 24 0.55 7.43 -10.14
CA LEU A 24 -0.91 7.36 -10.06
C LEU A 24 -1.42 7.36 -8.60
N PHE A 25 -0.72 6.70 -7.68
CA PHE A 25 -1.14 6.61 -6.28
C PHE A 25 -0.81 7.88 -5.49
N CYS A 26 0.27 8.60 -5.82
CA CYS A 26 0.49 9.95 -5.31
C CYS A 26 -0.67 10.88 -5.72
N ARG A 27 -1.11 10.80 -6.99
CA ARG A 27 -2.24 11.59 -7.47
C ARG A 27 -3.54 11.27 -6.72
N ILE A 28 -3.81 9.99 -6.43
CA ILE A 28 -4.98 9.59 -5.62
C ILE A 28 -4.86 10.15 -4.19
N VAL A 29 -3.71 9.97 -3.54
CA VAL A 29 -3.45 10.46 -2.18
C VAL A 29 -3.62 11.98 -2.06
N ASN A 30 -3.24 12.71 -3.11
CA ASN A 30 -3.33 14.16 -3.20
C ASN A 30 -4.69 14.66 -3.73
N ASN A 31 -5.70 13.80 -3.85
CA ASN A 31 -7.04 14.13 -4.36
C ASN A 31 -7.03 14.75 -5.77
N GLN A 32 -6.13 14.30 -6.65
CA GLN A 32 -5.98 14.76 -8.04
C GLN A 32 -6.66 13.79 -9.04
N THR A 33 -7.54 12.91 -8.56
CA THR A 33 -8.32 11.95 -9.34
C THR A 33 -9.74 11.83 -8.78
N ASP A 34 -10.65 11.20 -9.52
CA ASP A 34 -12.02 10.92 -9.06
C ASP A 34 -12.13 9.64 -8.20
N THR A 35 -11.02 9.14 -7.67
CA THR A 35 -11.02 7.91 -6.86
C THR A 35 -11.67 8.16 -5.50
N GLU A 36 -12.75 7.43 -5.20
CA GLU A 36 -13.42 7.51 -3.90
C GLU A 36 -12.52 6.96 -2.79
N ILE A 37 -12.25 7.80 -1.78
CA ILE A 37 -11.53 7.42 -0.57
C ILE A 37 -12.51 6.84 0.47
N LEU A 38 -12.32 5.58 0.83
CA LEU A 38 -13.22 4.83 1.71
C LEU A 38 -12.87 4.97 3.20
N LEU A 39 -11.57 5.07 3.49
CA LEU A 39 -10.96 5.39 4.79
C LEU A 39 -9.67 6.17 4.54
N SER A 40 -9.32 7.06 5.46
CA SER A 40 -8.00 7.71 5.48
C SER A 40 -7.65 8.17 6.90
N ASP A 41 -6.37 8.38 7.12
CA ASP A 41 -5.81 9.08 8.27
C ASP A 41 -4.61 9.94 7.82
N ASP A 42 -3.78 10.38 8.77
CA ASP A 42 -2.64 11.26 8.53
C ASP A 42 -1.50 10.59 7.75
N GLU A 43 -1.48 9.26 7.64
CA GLU A 43 -0.39 8.51 6.99
C GLU A 43 -0.86 7.55 5.88
N LEU A 44 -2.14 7.18 5.87
CA LEU A 44 -2.70 6.15 5.00
C LEU A 44 -4.00 6.58 4.31
N VAL A 45 -4.20 6.04 3.11
CA VAL A 45 -5.41 6.20 2.31
C VAL A 45 -5.87 4.83 1.82
N CYS A 46 -7.16 4.54 1.92
CA CYS A 46 -7.75 3.29 1.47
C CYS A 46 -8.85 3.53 0.44
N PHE A 47 -8.77 2.81 -0.68
CA PHE A 47 -9.74 2.88 -1.78
C PHE A 47 -9.96 1.52 -2.44
N ARG A 48 -10.94 1.42 -3.33
CA ARG A 48 -11.28 0.18 -4.05
C ARG A 48 -10.33 -0.06 -5.22
N ASP A 49 -9.87 -1.30 -5.39
CA ASP A 49 -9.12 -1.69 -6.58
C ASP A 49 -10.03 -1.69 -7.83
N THR A 50 -9.56 -1.13 -8.94
CA THR A 50 -10.33 -1.04 -10.21
C THR A 50 -10.40 -2.38 -10.95
N LYS A 51 -9.53 -3.34 -10.64
CA LYS A 51 -9.45 -4.69 -11.19
C LYS A 51 -9.50 -5.71 -10.04
N PRO A 52 -10.66 -5.84 -9.35
CA PRO A 52 -10.79 -6.64 -8.14
C PRO A 52 -10.37 -8.11 -8.35
N GLY A 53 -9.53 -8.62 -7.43
CA GLY A 53 -9.13 -10.02 -7.38
C GLY A 53 -10.14 -10.92 -6.65
N ALA A 54 -10.92 -10.33 -5.76
CA ALA A 54 -11.98 -10.94 -4.95
C ALA A 54 -13.17 -9.97 -4.83
N THR A 55 -14.31 -10.41 -4.28
CA THR A 55 -15.52 -9.58 -4.08
C THR A 55 -15.22 -8.27 -3.37
N HIS A 56 -14.42 -8.35 -2.31
CA HIS A 56 -13.82 -7.22 -1.62
C HIS A 56 -12.35 -7.18 -1.99
N HIS A 57 -11.94 -6.12 -2.70
CA HIS A 57 -10.53 -5.85 -2.99
C HIS A 57 -10.25 -4.36 -2.77
N TYR A 58 -9.53 -4.07 -1.70
CA TYR A 58 -9.15 -2.71 -1.32
C TYR A 58 -7.63 -2.57 -1.33
N LEU A 59 -7.18 -1.37 -1.61
CA LEU A 59 -5.78 -0.98 -1.55
C LEU A 59 -5.62 0.00 -0.39
N VAL A 60 -4.73 -0.31 0.53
CA VAL A 60 -4.26 0.63 1.56
C VAL A 60 -2.91 1.15 1.12
N VAL A 61 -2.77 2.46 1.01
CA VAL A 61 -1.64 3.14 0.37
C VAL A 61 -1.05 4.16 1.34
N SER A 62 0.29 4.22 1.42
CA SER A 62 0.98 5.23 2.23
C SER A 62 0.87 6.62 1.59
N ARG A 63 0.73 7.68 2.39
CA ARG A 63 0.76 9.04 1.87
C ARG A 63 2.14 9.43 1.37
N THR A 64 3.17 9.09 2.15
CA THR A 64 4.56 9.18 1.71
C THR A 64 4.81 8.18 0.60
N HIS A 65 5.46 8.64 -0.47
CA HIS A 65 5.87 7.78 -1.56
C HIS A 65 6.96 6.82 -1.08
N ILE A 66 6.64 5.53 -1.09
CA ILE A 66 7.59 4.44 -0.85
C ILE A 66 7.46 3.53 -2.06
N ASN A 67 8.54 3.27 -2.79
CA ASN A 67 8.45 2.62 -4.11
C ASN A 67 7.71 1.26 -4.06
N ASN A 68 8.07 0.38 -3.13
CA ASN A 68 7.42 -0.92 -2.96
C ASN A 68 7.85 -1.57 -1.65
N CYS A 69 7.29 -2.74 -1.33
CA CYS A 69 7.63 -3.46 -0.10
C CYS A 69 9.12 -3.78 0.02
N LYS A 70 9.89 -4.04 -1.06
CA LYS A 70 11.34 -4.37 -1.00
C LYS A 70 12.21 -3.25 -0.43
N THR A 71 11.70 -2.02 -0.46
CA THR A 71 12.40 -0.85 0.09
C THR A 71 12.11 -0.63 1.57
N LEU A 72 11.20 -1.42 2.17
CA LEU A 72 10.89 -1.32 3.59
C LEU A 72 12.08 -1.79 4.45
N GLN A 73 12.35 -1.03 5.50
CA GLN A 73 13.31 -1.34 6.54
C GLN A 73 12.59 -1.55 7.87
N ALA A 74 13.30 -2.05 8.89
CA ALA A 74 12.71 -2.41 10.18
C ALA A 74 12.03 -1.22 10.90
N ASP A 75 12.48 0.01 10.67
CA ASP A 75 11.86 1.25 11.17
C ASP A 75 10.44 1.50 10.61
N ARG A 76 10.08 0.84 9.50
CA ARG A 76 8.74 0.93 8.87
C ARG A 76 7.78 -0.17 9.28
N ILE A 77 8.14 -1.03 10.24
CA ILE A 77 7.23 -2.04 10.79
C ILE A 77 5.91 -1.42 11.29
N PRO A 78 5.92 -0.30 12.08
CA PRO A 78 4.67 0.32 12.54
C PRO A 78 3.76 0.78 11.39
N LEU A 79 4.34 1.22 10.27
CA LEU A 79 3.56 1.58 9.08
C LEU A 79 2.83 0.36 8.52
N VAL A 80 3.52 -0.78 8.37
CA VAL A 80 2.94 -2.02 7.84
C VAL A 80 1.82 -2.55 8.74
N GLU A 81 2.00 -2.48 10.06
CA GLU A 81 0.97 -2.86 11.03
C GLU A 81 -0.28 -1.98 10.93
N ARG A 82 -0.10 -0.66 10.79
CA ARG A 82 -1.23 0.26 10.55
C ARG A 82 -1.92 0.00 9.21
N MET A 83 -1.18 -0.36 8.16
CA MET A 83 -1.77 -0.74 6.88
C MET A 83 -2.66 -1.98 7.03
N GLU A 84 -2.19 -2.99 7.75
CA GLU A 84 -2.98 -4.20 8.04
C GLU A 84 -4.25 -3.87 8.83
N GLU A 85 -4.13 -3.06 9.86
CA GLU A 85 -5.28 -2.64 10.69
C GLU A 85 -6.31 -1.88 9.86
N MET A 86 -5.89 -0.93 9.01
CA MET A 86 -6.80 -0.24 8.09
C MET A 86 -7.46 -1.21 7.10
N GLY A 87 -6.72 -2.20 6.60
CA GLY A 87 -7.24 -3.29 5.75
C GLY A 87 -8.34 -4.10 6.44
N ARG A 88 -8.14 -4.49 7.71
CA ARG A 88 -9.17 -5.18 8.51
C ARG A 88 -10.38 -4.29 8.75
N ARG A 89 -10.17 -3.00 9.07
CA ARG A 89 -11.24 -2.04 9.29
C ARG A 89 -12.12 -1.85 8.06
N ILE A 90 -11.55 -1.72 6.85
CA ILE A 90 -12.36 -1.57 5.64
C ILE A 90 -13.16 -2.84 5.33
N LEU A 91 -12.58 -4.03 5.52
CA LEU A 91 -13.28 -5.29 5.33
C LEU A 91 -14.47 -5.43 6.31
N LYS A 92 -14.24 -5.12 7.60
CA LYS A 92 -15.31 -5.11 8.62
C LYS A 92 -16.40 -4.09 8.30
N LYS A 93 -16.04 -2.87 7.88
CA LYS A 93 -16.99 -1.83 7.44
C LYS A 93 -17.87 -2.31 6.28
N ASN A 94 -17.33 -3.18 5.42
CA ASN A 94 -18.05 -3.78 4.29
C ASN A 94 -18.66 -5.16 4.61
N LYS A 95 -18.89 -5.47 5.89
CA LYS A 95 -19.60 -6.66 6.37
C LYS A 95 -18.92 -8.00 6.06
N VAL A 96 -17.60 -8.00 5.86
CA VAL A 96 -16.82 -9.25 5.86
C VAL A 96 -16.71 -9.74 7.31
N SER A 97 -17.40 -10.83 7.62
CA SER A 97 -17.48 -11.41 8.97
C SER A 97 -16.43 -12.49 9.23
N ASP A 98 -16.06 -13.27 8.21
CA ASP A 98 -15.03 -14.29 8.34
C ASP A 98 -13.64 -13.72 8.07
N LEU A 99 -12.93 -13.39 9.15
CA LEU A 99 -11.56 -12.89 9.08
C LEU A 99 -10.52 -13.98 8.79
N ASN A 100 -10.91 -15.27 8.81
CA ASN A 100 -10.05 -16.37 8.39
C ASN A 100 -10.00 -16.52 6.87
N ASP A 101 -11.01 -15.99 6.17
CA ASP A 101 -11.08 -15.97 4.70
C ASP A 101 -10.61 -14.63 4.11
N VAL A 102 -9.61 -14.04 4.74
CA VAL A 102 -9.00 -12.77 4.34
C VAL A 102 -7.56 -13.03 3.86
N ARG A 103 -7.20 -12.40 2.75
CA ARG A 103 -5.84 -12.37 2.25
C ARG A 103 -5.35 -10.93 2.24
N MET A 104 -4.28 -10.66 2.99
CA MET A 104 -3.61 -9.36 3.02
C MET A 104 -2.13 -9.49 2.72
N GLY A 105 -1.60 -8.63 1.84
CA GLY A 105 -0.19 -8.68 1.45
C GLY A 105 0.18 -7.73 0.33
N PHE A 106 1.43 -7.84 -0.09
CA PHE A 106 2.07 -6.96 -1.08
C PHE A 106 2.50 -7.76 -2.30
N HIS A 107 2.35 -7.18 -3.49
CA HIS A 107 3.07 -7.69 -4.67
C HIS A 107 4.54 -7.28 -4.64
N VAL A 108 5.40 -8.22 -5.04
CA VAL A 108 6.85 -8.02 -5.13
C VAL A 108 7.23 -7.64 -6.57
N PRO A 109 8.06 -6.60 -6.79
CA PRO A 109 8.58 -6.27 -8.12
C PRO A 109 9.30 -7.46 -8.78
N PRO A 110 9.20 -7.63 -10.12
CA PRO A 110 8.62 -6.70 -11.09
C PRO A 110 7.09 -6.83 -11.27
N PHE A 111 6.40 -7.63 -10.45
CA PHE A 111 4.98 -7.96 -10.64
C PHE A 111 4.01 -7.06 -9.86
N SER A 112 4.48 -5.91 -9.37
CA SER A 112 3.62 -4.85 -8.83
C SER A 112 3.21 -3.91 -9.95
N SER A 113 1.92 -3.54 -10.02
CA SER A 113 1.38 -2.70 -11.11
C SER A 113 1.71 -1.23 -10.97
N VAL A 114 1.89 -0.73 -9.73
CA VAL A 114 2.15 0.68 -9.44
C VAL A 114 3.34 0.77 -8.47
N PRO A 115 4.39 1.54 -8.79
CA PRO A 115 5.57 1.72 -7.95
C PRO A 115 5.29 2.66 -6.78
N HIS A 116 4.35 2.27 -5.92
CA HIS A 116 3.98 2.93 -4.68
C HIS A 116 3.50 1.87 -3.71
N LEU A 117 4.00 1.83 -2.49
CA LEU A 117 3.65 0.86 -1.47
C LEU A 117 2.14 0.79 -1.25
N HIS A 118 1.55 -0.35 -1.59
CA HIS A 118 0.14 -0.62 -1.40
C HIS A 118 -0.08 -2.02 -0.87
N LEU A 119 -0.84 -2.12 0.22
CA LEU A 119 -1.31 -3.37 0.76
C LEU A 119 -2.63 -3.74 0.06
N HIS A 120 -2.70 -4.95 -0.47
CA HIS A 120 -3.96 -5.53 -0.91
C HIS A 120 -4.70 -6.11 0.29
N ALA A 121 -5.99 -5.78 0.45
CA ALA A 121 -6.90 -6.42 1.39
C ALA A 121 -8.03 -7.10 0.60
N LEU A 122 -8.01 -8.44 0.57
CA LEU A 122 -8.92 -9.27 -0.22
C LEU A 122 -9.81 -10.15 0.65
N ALA A 123 -11.09 -10.25 0.30
CA ALA A 123 -12.04 -11.23 0.84
C ALA A 123 -13.22 -11.49 -0.11
N PRO A 124 -13.85 -12.68 -0.09
CA PRO A 124 -13.33 -13.92 0.48
C PRO A 124 -12.15 -14.42 -0.37
N ALA A 125 -11.11 -14.95 0.25
CA ALA A 125 -9.96 -15.51 -0.45
C ALA A 125 -10.25 -16.86 -1.11
N THR A 126 -11.13 -17.66 -0.51
CA THR A 126 -11.53 -18.99 -1.00
C THR A 126 -12.27 -18.95 -2.33
N THR A 127 -13.00 -17.87 -2.61
CA THR A 127 -13.84 -17.74 -3.82
C THR A 127 -13.13 -17.01 -4.98
N MET A 128 -11.84 -16.68 -4.82
CA MET A 128 -11.04 -16.12 -5.91
C MET A 128 -10.98 -17.09 -7.11
N ASN A 129 -11.18 -16.56 -8.32
CA ASN A 129 -11.00 -17.34 -9.54
C ASN A 129 -9.53 -17.76 -9.75
N SER A 130 -9.27 -18.70 -10.65
CA SER A 130 -7.92 -19.27 -10.88
C SER A 130 -6.85 -18.22 -11.19
N ARG A 131 -7.20 -17.16 -11.95
CA ARG A 131 -6.26 -16.07 -12.29
C ARG A 131 -5.95 -15.19 -11.07
N SER A 132 -6.92 -14.98 -10.19
CA SER A 132 -6.72 -14.27 -8.92
C SER A 132 -5.93 -15.14 -7.92
N GLN A 133 -6.19 -16.44 -7.86
CA GLN A 133 -5.42 -17.38 -7.03
C GLN A 133 -3.94 -17.43 -7.45
N LEU A 134 -3.63 -17.39 -8.74
CA LEU A 134 -2.25 -17.27 -9.22
C LEU A 134 -1.57 -15.98 -8.75
N ARG A 135 -2.33 -14.87 -8.64
CA ARG A 135 -1.80 -13.54 -8.32
C ARG A 135 -1.72 -13.23 -6.84
N TYR A 136 -2.63 -13.75 -6.01
CA TYR A 136 -2.79 -13.40 -4.60
C TYR A 136 -2.80 -14.61 -3.68
N GLY A 137 -3.05 -15.80 -4.24
CA GLY A 137 -3.26 -17.01 -3.49
C GLY A 137 -1.99 -17.55 -2.81
N PRO A 138 -2.11 -18.62 -2.02
CA PRO A 138 -1.01 -19.18 -1.23
C PRO A 138 0.19 -19.66 -2.08
N GLN A 139 -0.06 -20.07 -3.32
CA GLN A 139 0.97 -20.57 -4.24
C GLN A 139 1.67 -19.45 -5.04
N SER A 140 1.23 -18.20 -4.89
CA SER A 140 1.84 -17.08 -5.60
C SER A 140 3.23 -16.78 -5.04
N CYS A 141 4.27 -16.87 -5.88
CA CYS A 141 5.65 -16.60 -5.47
C CYS A 141 6.01 -15.11 -5.40
N TRP A 142 5.13 -14.22 -5.87
CA TRP A 142 5.32 -12.77 -5.89
C TRP A 142 4.28 -12.01 -5.06
N PHE A 143 3.50 -12.71 -4.22
CA PHE A 143 2.60 -12.08 -3.25
C PHE A 143 3.01 -12.49 -1.83
N ILE A 144 3.56 -11.54 -1.07
CA ILE A 144 4.01 -11.79 0.30
C ILE A 144 2.91 -11.34 1.26
N PRO A 145 2.41 -12.23 2.15
CA PRO A 145 1.44 -11.83 3.15
C PRO A 145 2.03 -10.83 4.15
N VAL A 146 1.19 -10.08 4.86
CA VAL A 146 1.68 -9.11 5.86
C VAL A 146 2.52 -9.76 6.95
N SER A 147 2.06 -10.86 7.56
CA SER A 147 2.77 -11.44 8.71
C SER A 147 4.20 -11.87 8.38
N PRO A 148 4.47 -12.59 7.26
CA PRO A 148 5.84 -12.84 6.81
C PRO A 148 6.63 -11.57 6.47
N THR A 149 5.98 -10.51 5.97
CA THR A 149 6.65 -9.23 5.68
C THR A 149 7.23 -8.63 6.96
N VAL A 150 6.42 -8.52 8.02
CA VAL A 150 6.86 -8.04 9.34
C VAL A 150 8.00 -8.90 9.89
N THR A 151 7.88 -10.23 9.82
CA THR A 151 8.94 -11.16 10.26
C THR A 151 10.26 -10.97 9.49
N CYS A 152 10.20 -10.77 8.18
CA CYS A 152 11.39 -10.52 7.36
C CYS A 152 12.04 -9.16 7.66
N LEU A 153 11.24 -8.14 7.97
CA LEU A 153 11.75 -6.83 8.40
C LEU A 153 12.46 -6.92 9.75
N LEU A 154 11.88 -7.62 10.72
CA LEU A 154 12.49 -7.87 12.04
C LEU A 154 13.81 -8.65 11.95
N SER A 155 13.96 -9.50 10.94
CA SER A 155 15.18 -10.29 10.72
C SER A 155 16.21 -9.63 9.79
N SER A 156 15.98 -8.37 9.38
CA SER A 156 16.83 -7.61 8.43
C SER A 156 17.04 -8.29 7.06
N LYS A 157 16.19 -9.26 6.70
CA LYS A 157 16.31 -10.05 5.46
C LYS A 157 15.54 -9.47 4.28
N PHE A 158 14.72 -8.44 4.50
CA PHE A 158 13.91 -7.82 3.44
C PHE A 158 14.74 -7.08 2.39
N SER A 159 15.93 -6.59 2.77
CA SER A 159 16.75 -5.70 1.94
C SER A 159 17.74 -6.43 1.00
N SER A 160 17.79 -7.77 1.00
CA SER A 160 18.78 -8.53 0.21
C SER A 160 18.13 -9.68 -0.58
N LYS A 161 17.70 -9.39 -1.81
CA LYS A 161 17.80 -10.22 -3.04
C LYS A 161 17.09 -9.57 -4.24
#